data_AF-A0A3B0JF69-F1
#
_entry.id   AF-A0A3B0JF69-F1
#
_cell.length_a   1.000
_cell.length_b   1.000
_cell.length_c   1.000
_cell.angle_alpha   90.00
_cell.angle_beta   90.00
_cell.angle_gamma   90.00
#
_symmetry.space_group_name_H-M   'P 1'
#
loop_
_entity.id
_entity.type
_entity.pdbx_description
1 polymer ?
#
loop_
_entity_poly.entity_id
_entity_poly.type
_entity_poly.pdbx_seq_one_letter_code
_entity_poly.pdbx_strand_id
1 'polypeptide(L)'
;MLTDEFDIIEEDCWDSLKHSLANSQSLSDKYNIKVAYENLKIVVEALRLLVGDNSDIEKIRNRAMLLQEKMQQQQDAAKQEELEKKAKEEFGKYIENGTIDAMSIKRDSNSDLLYTIIKLKEDNKSTDIRVSEFLNSEFCKKNNIAGFFISNGNQKEFISGEIHEGIRYYCLGTTVQYGIKFNWYVDGKEFSITLGANSDGSIRVIGDRPTDKDLEENKDVKIKAGNAYLSLADAVKMCRQQEDPSSTVKQASANEHCRPLARTSA
;
A
#
# COMPACT_ATOMS: atom_id res chain seq x y z
N MET A 1 -11.91 7.50 -57.43
CA MET A 1 -13.12 6.71 -57.11
C MET A 1 -12.95 6.15 -55.70
N LEU A 2 -12.99 7.05 -54.72
CA LEU A 2 -12.89 6.79 -53.27
C LEU A 2 -13.83 7.77 -52.55
N THR A 3 -14.99 8.03 -53.14
CA THR A 3 -15.93 9.05 -52.67
C THR A 3 -17.13 8.40 -51.99
N ASP A 4 -17.59 7.25 -52.47
CA ASP A 4 -18.88 6.71 -52.05
C ASP A 4 -18.77 5.76 -50.83
N GLU A 5 -17.59 5.17 -50.59
CA GLU A 5 -17.32 4.34 -49.39
C GLU A 5 -16.92 5.17 -48.17
N PHE A 6 -16.42 6.40 -48.37
CA PHE A 6 -16.12 7.32 -47.26
C PHE A 6 -17.39 7.95 -46.69
N ASP A 7 -18.36 8.31 -47.54
CA ASP A 7 -19.62 8.93 -47.12
C ASP A 7 -20.48 7.99 -46.24
N ILE A 8 -20.44 6.68 -46.48
CA ILE A 8 -21.21 5.69 -45.71
C ILE A 8 -20.58 5.39 -44.35
N ILE A 9 -19.23 5.34 -44.28
CA ILE A 9 -18.51 5.20 -43.00
C ILE A 9 -18.65 6.47 -42.17
N GLU A 10 -18.75 7.64 -42.83
CA GLU A 10 -19.02 8.91 -42.18
C GLU A 10 -20.45 8.93 -41.61
N GLU A 11 -21.52 8.68 -42.36
CA GLU A 11 -22.89 8.80 -41.83
C GLU A 11 -23.20 7.86 -40.64
N ASP A 12 -22.88 6.58 -40.72
CA ASP A 12 -23.27 5.61 -39.67
C ASP A 12 -22.43 5.76 -38.38
N CYS A 13 -21.13 6.05 -38.52
CA CYS A 13 -20.29 6.36 -37.36
C CYS A 13 -20.67 7.73 -36.79
N TRP A 14 -21.06 8.69 -37.64
CA TRP A 14 -21.43 10.03 -37.23
C TRP A 14 -22.80 10.10 -36.58
N ASP A 15 -23.75 9.28 -37.00
CA ASP A 15 -25.05 9.17 -36.35
C ASP A 15 -24.97 8.34 -35.07
N SER A 16 -24.16 7.28 -35.02
CA SER A 16 -23.85 6.59 -33.76
C SER A 16 -23.15 7.53 -32.76
N LEU A 17 -22.24 8.38 -33.22
CA LEU A 17 -21.56 9.35 -32.37
C LEU A 17 -22.48 10.51 -31.96
N LYS A 18 -23.27 11.08 -32.88
CA LYS A 18 -24.28 12.11 -32.59
C LYS A 18 -25.30 11.59 -31.59
N HIS A 19 -25.76 10.36 -31.74
CA HIS A 19 -26.71 9.74 -30.81
C HIS A 19 -26.08 9.48 -29.42
N SER A 20 -24.79 9.17 -29.37
CA SER A 20 -24.02 9.08 -28.12
C SER A 20 -23.73 10.45 -27.48
N LEU A 21 -23.51 11.49 -28.29
CA LEU A 21 -23.17 12.86 -27.86
C LEU A 21 -24.40 13.67 -27.45
N ALA A 22 -25.55 13.47 -28.11
CA ALA A 22 -26.76 14.26 -27.90
C ALA A 22 -27.50 13.94 -26.59
N ASN A 23 -27.35 12.72 -26.06
CA ASN A 23 -28.20 12.28 -24.95
C ASN A 23 -27.59 12.41 -23.56
N SER A 24 -26.29 12.68 -23.38
CA SER A 24 -25.64 12.75 -22.05
C SER A 24 -26.00 11.59 -21.09
N GLN A 25 -26.51 10.49 -21.63
CA GLN A 25 -26.88 9.29 -20.90
C GLN A 25 -25.68 8.36 -20.92
N SER A 26 -25.46 7.65 -19.81
CA SER A 26 -24.49 6.56 -19.78
C SER A 26 -24.74 5.65 -20.98
N LEU A 27 -23.71 5.36 -21.76
CA LEU A 27 -23.75 4.34 -22.79
C LEU A 27 -24.34 3.07 -22.15
N SER A 28 -25.56 2.70 -22.54
CA SER A 28 -26.27 1.55 -21.98
C SER A 28 -25.44 0.27 -22.12
N ASP A 29 -25.68 -0.73 -21.29
CA ASP A 29 -25.09 -2.09 -21.33
C ASP A 29 -25.16 -2.79 -22.72
N LYS A 30 -25.94 -2.24 -23.66
CA LYS A 30 -26.09 -2.69 -25.03
C LYS A 30 -24.86 -2.46 -25.93
N TYR A 31 -23.96 -1.53 -25.57
CA TYR A 31 -22.77 -1.22 -26.34
C TYR A 31 -21.50 -1.62 -25.59
N ASN A 32 -20.59 -2.32 -26.26
CA ASN A 32 -19.28 -2.62 -25.71
C ASN A 32 -18.48 -1.31 -25.60
N ILE A 33 -18.41 -0.73 -24.39
CA ILE A 33 -17.75 0.55 -24.10
C ILE A 33 -16.29 0.57 -24.60
N LYS A 34 -15.61 -0.58 -24.58
CA LYS A 34 -14.26 -0.71 -25.14
C LYS A 34 -14.25 -0.51 -26.65
N VAL A 35 -15.19 -1.12 -27.38
CA VAL A 35 -15.32 -0.96 -28.83
C VAL A 35 -15.69 0.48 -29.19
N ALA A 36 -16.62 1.09 -28.45
CA ALA A 36 -17.00 2.49 -28.65
C ALA A 36 -15.81 3.45 -28.45
N TYR A 37 -14.96 3.18 -27.44
CA TYR A 37 -13.75 3.97 -27.19
C TYR A 37 -12.72 3.84 -28.33
N GLU A 38 -12.43 2.62 -28.78
CA GLU A 38 -11.50 2.41 -29.90
C GLU A 38 -11.98 3.06 -31.20
N ASN A 39 -13.29 2.98 -31.48
CA ASN A 39 -13.87 3.67 -32.64
C ASN A 39 -13.74 5.20 -32.51
N LEU A 40 -14.01 5.76 -31.32
CA LEU A 40 -13.85 7.19 -31.08
C LEU A 40 -12.39 7.63 -31.23
N LYS A 41 -11.42 6.81 -30.83
CA LYS A 41 -10.00 7.10 -31.02
C LYS A 41 -9.65 7.27 -32.50
N ILE A 42 -10.15 6.38 -33.37
CA ILE A 42 -9.98 6.47 -34.84
C ILE A 42 -10.59 7.77 -35.37
N VAL A 43 -11.80 8.12 -34.92
CA VAL A 43 -12.50 9.36 -35.32
C VAL A 43 -11.72 10.60 -34.88
N VAL A 44 -11.21 10.63 -33.64
CA VAL A 44 -10.39 11.75 -33.16
C VAL A 44 -9.09 11.88 -33.96
N GLU A 45 -8.44 10.77 -34.31
CA GLU A 45 -7.25 10.77 -35.15
C GLU A 45 -7.57 11.30 -36.57
N ALA A 46 -8.66 10.86 -37.19
CA ALA A 46 -9.11 11.37 -38.48
C ALA A 46 -9.40 12.88 -38.43
N LEU A 47 -10.12 13.35 -37.41
CA LEU A 47 -10.43 14.77 -37.21
C LEU A 47 -9.19 15.64 -36.98
N ARG A 48 -8.11 15.09 -36.42
CA ARG A 48 -6.81 15.79 -36.28
C ARG A 48 -6.09 15.97 -37.62
N LEU A 49 -6.29 15.05 -38.57
CA LEU A 49 -5.67 15.09 -39.89
C LEU A 49 -6.39 16.04 -40.87
N LEU A 50 -7.64 16.43 -40.57
CA LEU A 50 -8.36 17.43 -41.34
C LEU A 50 -7.72 18.82 -41.13
N VAL A 51 -7.03 19.31 -42.16
CA VAL A 51 -6.44 20.66 -42.21
C VAL A 51 -7.43 21.62 -42.87
N GLY A 52 -7.97 22.57 -42.10
CA GLY A 52 -8.82 23.64 -42.62
C GLY A 52 -9.51 24.46 -41.52
N ASP A 53 -9.63 25.78 -41.74
CA ASP A 53 -10.32 26.74 -40.84
C ASP A 53 -11.85 26.65 -40.99
N ASN A 54 -12.41 25.46 -40.75
CA ASN A 54 -13.86 25.28 -40.66
C ASN A 54 -14.29 25.23 -39.19
N SER A 55 -14.97 26.29 -38.73
CA SER A 55 -15.42 26.43 -37.34
C SER A 55 -16.31 25.29 -36.85
N ASP A 56 -17.01 24.59 -37.74
CA ASP A 56 -17.86 23.46 -37.36
C ASP A 56 -17.05 22.17 -37.20
N ILE A 57 -16.03 21.96 -38.04
CA ILE A 57 -15.06 20.86 -37.88
C ILE A 57 -14.29 21.03 -36.56
N GLU A 58 -13.93 22.27 -36.19
CA GLU A 58 -13.26 22.55 -34.92
C GLU A 58 -14.15 22.23 -33.71
N LYS A 59 -15.43 22.65 -33.72
CA LYS A 59 -16.40 22.29 -32.66
C LYS A 59 -16.57 20.78 -32.52
N ILE A 60 -16.64 20.09 -33.65
CA ILE A 60 -16.76 18.63 -33.73
C ILE A 60 -15.52 17.96 -33.13
N ARG A 61 -14.32 18.38 -33.52
CA ARG A 61 -13.04 17.90 -32.99
C ARG A 61 -12.96 18.08 -31.48
N ASN A 62 -13.27 19.28 -30.98
CA ASN A 62 -13.21 19.57 -29.55
C ASN A 62 -14.20 18.71 -28.74
N ARG A 63 -15.41 18.46 -29.27
CA ARG A 63 -16.38 17.57 -28.62
C ARG A 63 -15.92 16.11 -28.62
N ALA A 64 -15.37 15.63 -29.73
CA ALA A 64 -14.86 14.26 -29.83
C ALA A 64 -13.69 14.02 -28.88
N MET A 65 -12.75 14.98 -28.77
CA MET A 65 -11.64 14.92 -27.82
C MET A 65 -12.13 14.91 -26.37
N LEU A 66 -13.06 15.80 -26.00
CA LEU A 66 -13.64 15.83 -24.65
C LEU A 66 -14.36 14.53 -24.29
N LEU A 67 -15.07 13.94 -25.25
CA LEU A 67 -15.73 12.65 -25.06
C LEU A 67 -14.70 11.53 -24.86
N GLN A 68 -13.62 11.52 -25.64
CA GLN A 68 -12.54 10.55 -25.52
C GLN A 68 -11.88 10.62 -24.14
N GLU A 69 -11.57 11.83 -23.66
CA GLU A 69 -11.00 12.05 -22.33
C GLU A 69 -11.92 11.52 -21.22
N LYS A 70 -13.22 11.82 -21.29
CA LYS A 70 -14.20 11.32 -20.33
C LYS A 70 -14.32 9.80 -20.35
N MET A 71 -14.33 9.18 -21.53
CA MET A 71 -14.38 7.72 -21.65
C MET A 71 -13.10 7.06 -21.12
N GLN A 72 -11.93 7.66 -21.37
CA GLN A 72 -10.66 7.19 -20.82
C GLN A 72 -10.67 7.25 -19.29
N GLN A 73 -11.11 8.38 -18.71
CA GLN A 73 -11.24 8.55 -17.25
C GLN A 73 -12.18 7.50 -16.63
N GLN A 74 -13.31 7.21 -17.27
CA GLN A 74 -14.24 6.17 -16.81
C GLN A 74 -13.63 4.77 -16.86
N GLN A 75 -12.92 4.43 -17.94
CA GLN A 75 -12.25 3.14 -18.04
C GLN A 75 -11.15 2.97 -16.99
N ASP A 76 -10.37 4.02 -16.75
CA ASP A 76 -9.30 3.96 -15.75
C ASP A 76 -9.85 3.89 -14.33
N ALA A 77 -10.95 4.60 -14.03
CA ALA A 77 -11.66 4.47 -12.77
C ALA A 77 -12.20 3.03 -12.56
N ALA A 78 -12.78 2.41 -13.58
CA ALA A 78 -13.28 1.03 -13.50
C ALA A 78 -12.15 0.01 -13.28
N LYS A 79 -11.01 0.17 -13.98
CA LYS A 79 -9.82 -0.68 -13.76
C LYS A 79 -9.26 -0.52 -12.35
N GLN A 80 -9.22 0.73 -11.86
CA GLN A 80 -8.79 1.03 -10.50
C GLN A 80 -9.69 0.36 -9.47
N GLU A 81 -11.01 0.47 -9.62
CA GLU A 81 -11.99 -0.18 -8.73
C GLU A 81 -11.83 -1.72 -8.74
N GLU A 82 -11.64 -2.32 -9.91
CA GLU A 82 -11.40 -3.76 -10.03
C GLU A 82 -10.09 -4.18 -9.34
N LEU A 83 -9.03 -3.39 -9.49
CA LEU A 83 -7.74 -3.63 -8.84
C LEU A 83 -7.85 -3.52 -7.32
N GLU A 84 -8.54 -2.49 -6.81
CA GLU A 84 -8.78 -2.28 -5.38
C GLU A 84 -9.63 -3.39 -4.77
N LYS A 85 -10.64 -3.88 -5.50
CA LYS A 85 -11.44 -5.05 -5.09
C LYS A 85 -10.56 -6.30 -4.98
N LYS A 86 -9.73 -6.58 -5.98
CA LYS A 86 -8.80 -7.72 -5.94
C LYS A 86 -7.77 -7.58 -4.82
N ALA A 87 -7.26 -6.38 -4.58
CA ALA A 87 -6.35 -6.11 -3.46
C ALA A 87 -7.03 -6.36 -2.11
N LYS A 88 -8.32 -5.99 -1.96
CA LYS A 88 -9.11 -6.27 -0.76
C LYS A 88 -9.28 -7.77 -0.55
N GLU A 89 -9.62 -8.52 -1.60
CA GLU A 89 -9.74 -9.99 -1.55
C GLU A 89 -8.38 -10.65 -1.22
N GLU A 90 -7.30 -10.17 -1.81
CA GLU A 90 -5.95 -10.69 -1.56
C GLU A 90 -5.50 -10.43 -0.13
N PHE A 91 -5.60 -9.19 0.34
CA PHE A 91 -5.26 -8.83 1.73
C PHE A 91 -6.14 -9.58 2.74
N GLY A 92 -7.40 -9.85 2.37
CA GLY A 92 -8.33 -10.66 3.16
C GLY A 92 -7.81 -12.06 3.53
N LYS A 93 -6.91 -12.63 2.74
CA LYS A 93 -6.27 -13.93 3.04
C LYS A 93 -5.26 -13.83 4.20
N TYR A 94 -4.76 -12.63 4.47
CA TYR A 94 -3.65 -12.38 5.40
C TYR A 94 -4.10 -11.71 6.71
N ILE A 95 -5.40 -11.51 6.90
CA ILE A 95 -5.98 -10.96 8.12
C ILE A 95 -6.83 -12.03 8.80
N GLU A 96 -6.51 -12.35 10.05
CA GLU A 96 -7.24 -13.35 10.83
C GLU A 96 -8.21 -12.67 11.80
N ASN A 97 -9.49 -13.03 11.74
CA ASN A 97 -10.56 -12.47 12.59
C ASN A 97 -10.75 -10.94 12.47
N GLY A 98 -10.28 -10.33 11.38
CA GLY A 98 -10.43 -8.90 11.11
C GLY A 98 -11.26 -8.64 9.85
N THR A 99 -11.96 -7.50 9.84
CA THR A 99 -12.75 -7.02 8.70
C THR A 99 -12.12 -5.78 8.08
N ILE A 100 -12.04 -5.77 6.75
CA ILE A 100 -11.58 -4.63 5.97
C ILE A 100 -12.79 -3.74 5.63
N ASP A 101 -12.79 -2.51 6.13
CA ASP A 101 -13.77 -1.47 5.83
C ASP A 101 -13.59 -1.00 4.37
N ALA A 102 -12.40 -0.46 4.07
CA ALA A 102 -12.07 0.07 2.76
C ALA A 102 -10.64 -0.31 2.32
N MET A 103 -10.44 -0.36 1.00
CA MET A 103 -9.16 -0.57 0.34
C MET A 103 -9.04 0.47 -0.77
N SER A 104 -7.89 1.13 -0.87
CA SER A 104 -7.56 1.97 -2.01
C SER A 104 -6.11 1.79 -2.41
N ILE A 105 -5.77 2.07 -3.66
CA ILE A 105 -4.40 1.99 -4.16
C ILE A 105 -4.00 3.36 -4.68
N LYS A 106 -2.87 3.88 -4.19
CA LYS A 106 -2.35 5.17 -4.62
C LYS A 106 -0.96 5.01 -5.20
N ARG A 107 -0.68 5.79 -6.24
CA ARG A 107 0.68 5.98 -6.74
C ARG A 107 1.41 6.95 -5.81
N ASP A 108 2.66 6.63 -5.51
CA ASP A 108 3.56 7.56 -4.86
C ASP A 108 3.81 8.78 -5.77
N SER A 109 3.91 9.98 -5.20
CA SER A 109 4.05 11.20 -6.01
C SER A 109 5.41 11.30 -6.72
N ASN A 110 6.41 10.56 -6.23
CA ASN A 110 7.81 10.66 -6.64
C ASN A 110 8.29 9.38 -7.35
N SER A 111 7.44 8.36 -7.52
CA SER A 111 7.80 7.11 -8.17
C SER A 111 6.59 6.42 -8.81
N ASP A 112 6.85 5.44 -9.67
CA ASP A 112 5.80 4.60 -10.26
C ASP A 112 5.30 3.48 -9.32
N LEU A 113 5.74 3.51 -8.06
CA LEU A 113 5.36 2.53 -7.05
C LEU A 113 3.93 2.77 -6.57
N LEU A 114 3.21 1.68 -6.35
CA LEU A 114 1.87 1.71 -5.77
C LEU A 114 1.92 1.33 -4.29
N TYR A 115 1.04 1.96 -3.51
CA TYR A 115 0.84 1.69 -2.10
C TYR A 115 -0.63 1.38 -1.84
N THR A 116 -0.90 0.32 -1.08
CA THR A 116 -2.25 -0.02 -0.64
C THR A 116 -2.58 0.71 0.66
N ILE A 117 -3.68 1.45 0.70
CA ILE A 117 -4.21 2.06 1.90
C ILE A 117 -5.39 1.22 2.36
N ILE A 118 -5.24 0.66 3.54
CA ILE A 118 -6.12 -0.35 4.13
C ILE A 118 -6.79 0.28 5.34
N LYS A 119 -8.10 0.34 5.32
CA LYS A 119 -8.89 0.77 6.47
C LYS A 119 -9.58 -0.45 7.07
N LEU A 120 -9.23 -0.75 8.31
CA LEU A 120 -9.86 -1.79 9.10
C LEU A 120 -11.09 -1.23 9.81
N LYS A 121 -12.07 -2.09 10.11
CA LYS A 121 -13.23 -1.70 10.93
C LYS A 121 -12.81 -1.47 12.38
N GLU A 122 -13.49 -0.51 13.03
CA GLU A 122 -13.21 -0.10 14.43
C GLU A 122 -13.41 -1.21 15.46
N ASP A 123 -14.31 -2.14 15.17
CA ASP A 123 -14.66 -3.25 16.04
C ASP A 123 -13.72 -4.47 15.91
N ASN A 124 -12.71 -4.40 15.04
CA ASN A 124 -11.67 -5.42 14.98
C ASN A 124 -10.91 -5.50 16.32
N LYS A 125 -10.95 -6.68 16.95
CA LYS A 125 -10.25 -6.97 18.21
C LYS A 125 -9.34 -8.17 18.00
N SER A 126 -8.11 -8.09 18.52
CA SER A 126 -7.17 -9.21 18.56
C SER A 126 -6.98 -9.85 17.17
N THR A 127 -6.68 -9.02 16.19
CA THR A 127 -6.50 -9.42 14.79
C THR A 127 -5.02 -9.60 14.51
N ASP A 128 -4.66 -10.80 14.04
CA ASP A 128 -3.33 -11.08 13.52
C ASP A 128 -3.27 -10.79 12.03
N ILE A 129 -2.22 -10.10 11.60
CA ILE A 129 -2.04 -9.59 10.24
C ILE A 129 -0.69 -10.06 9.73
N ARG A 130 -0.72 -10.85 8.66
CA ARG A 130 0.45 -11.46 7.99
C ARG A 130 0.98 -10.53 6.90
N VAL A 131 1.37 -9.32 7.31
CA VAL A 131 1.80 -8.24 6.39
C VAL A 131 3.01 -8.60 5.55
N SER A 132 3.90 -9.44 6.09
CA SER A 132 5.08 -9.99 5.40
C SER A 132 4.68 -10.81 4.18
N GLU A 133 3.70 -11.70 4.34
CA GLU A 133 3.21 -12.55 3.26
C GLU A 133 2.45 -11.75 2.21
N PHE A 134 1.61 -10.80 2.64
CA PHE A 134 0.88 -9.92 1.73
C PHE A 134 1.84 -9.14 0.83
N LEU A 135 2.84 -8.48 1.41
CA LEU A 135 3.77 -7.64 0.66
C LEU A 135 4.65 -8.45 -0.30
N ASN A 136 4.94 -9.71 0.04
CA ASN A 136 5.68 -10.65 -0.81
C ASN A 136 4.80 -11.46 -1.79
N SER A 137 3.48 -11.22 -1.81
CA SER A 137 2.56 -11.95 -2.67
C SER A 137 2.81 -11.68 -4.16
N GLU A 138 2.51 -12.67 -5.00
CA GLU A 138 2.56 -12.49 -6.47
C GLU A 138 1.60 -11.40 -6.96
N PHE A 139 0.52 -11.15 -6.23
CA PHE A 139 -0.37 -10.03 -6.50
C PHE A 139 0.35 -8.68 -6.35
N CYS A 140 1.06 -8.46 -5.24
CA CYS A 140 1.78 -7.21 -5.02
C CYS A 140 2.90 -7.01 -6.05
N LYS A 141 3.69 -8.06 -6.35
CA LYS A 141 4.75 -8.02 -7.37
C LYS A 141 4.20 -7.69 -8.75
N LYS A 142 3.14 -8.39 -9.19
CA LYS A 142 2.54 -8.20 -10.52
C LYS A 142 1.97 -6.80 -10.73
N ASN A 143 1.47 -6.18 -9.67
CA ASN A 143 0.84 -4.86 -9.74
C ASN A 143 1.76 -3.73 -9.26
N ASN A 144 3.07 -3.96 -9.09
CA ASN A 144 4.05 -2.97 -8.63
C ASN A 144 3.67 -2.31 -7.29
N ILE A 145 3.05 -3.07 -6.38
CA ILE A 145 2.72 -2.61 -5.04
C ILE A 145 3.95 -2.80 -4.16
N ALA A 146 4.55 -1.69 -3.74
CA ALA A 146 5.79 -1.67 -2.97
C ALA A 146 5.57 -1.53 -1.47
N GLY A 147 4.37 -1.14 -1.04
CA GLY A 147 4.08 -0.94 0.37
C GLY A 147 2.60 -0.80 0.70
N PHE A 148 2.34 -0.62 1.98
CA PHE A 148 0.99 -0.47 2.52
C PHE A 148 0.94 0.47 3.72
N PHE A 149 -0.26 0.99 3.97
CA PHE A 149 -0.64 1.69 5.18
C PHE A 149 -1.92 1.06 5.71
N ILE A 150 -1.93 0.64 6.97
CA ILE A 150 -3.09 0.11 7.67
C ILE A 150 -3.52 1.13 8.72
N SER A 151 -4.80 1.47 8.71
CA SER A 151 -5.44 2.37 9.64
C SER A 151 -6.63 1.70 10.32
N ASN A 152 -6.86 2.02 11.59
CA ASN A 152 -8.11 1.71 12.28
C ASN A 152 -8.63 2.95 13.02
N GLY A 153 -9.85 3.39 12.69
CA GLY A 153 -10.52 4.53 13.32
C GLY A 153 -9.62 5.78 13.41
N ASN A 154 -9.46 6.30 14.63
CA ASN A 154 -8.69 7.52 14.94
C ASN A 154 -7.23 7.24 15.37
N GLN A 155 -6.61 6.15 14.93
CA GLN A 155 -5.20 5.88 15.24
C GLN A 155 -4.29 7.05 14.84
N LYS A 156 -3.39 7.43 15.75
CA LYS A 156 -2.45 8.54 15.54
C LYS A 156 -1.31 8.18 14.59
N GLU A 157 -0.79 6.95 14.70
CA GLU A 157 0.21 6.42 13.78
C GLU A 157 -0.31 5.15 13.11
N PHE A 158 -0.19 5.12 11.79
CA PHE A 158 -0.53 3.98 10.96
C PHE A 158 0.46 2.84 11.16
N ILE A 159 -0.01 1.61 11.02
CA ILE A 159 0.89 0.50 10.71
C ILE A 159 1.27 0.65 9.24
N SER A 160 2.55 0.57 8.91
CA SER A 160 3.00 0.67 7.52
C SER A 160 4.11 -0.32 7.22
N GLY A 161 4.26 -0.68 5.95
CA GLY A 161 5.35 -1.50 5.47
C GLY A 161 5.72 -1.16 4.04
N GLU A 162 7.00 -1.21 3.70
CA GLU A 162 7.47 -1.02 2.33
C GLU A 162 8.71 -1.86 2.02
N ILE A 163 8.90 -2.18 0.74
CA ILE A 163 10.12 -2.81 0.22
C ILE A 163 10.97 -1.74 -0.46
N HIS A 164 12.21 -1.58 0.02
CA HIS A 164 13.21 -0.74 -0.60
C HIS A 164 14.53 -1.52 -0.72
N GLU A 165 15.03 -1.66 -1.96
CA GLU A 165 16.26 -2.41 -2.27
C GLU A 165 16.29 -3.84 -1.70
N GLY A 166 15.14 -4.52 -1.70
CA GLY A 166 15.00 -5.88 -1.16
C GLY A 166 14.93 -5.96 0.37
N ILE A 167 15.03 -4.82 1.07
CA ILE A 167 14.83 -4.72 2.52
C ILE A 167 13.41 -4.26 2.80
N ARG A 168 12.77 -4.90 3.78
CA ARG A 168 11.39 -4.67 4.19
C ARG A 168 11.38 -3.82 5.46
N TYR A 169 10.87 -2.61 5.36
CA TYR A 169 10.80 -1.63 6.45
C TYR A 169 9.39 -1.59 7.00
N TYR A 170 9.22 -1.70 8.32
CA TYR A 170 7.90 -1.70 8.96
C TYR A 170 7.80 -0.72 10.13
N CYS A 171 6.65 -0.07 10.25
CA CYS A 171 6.22 0.68 11.41
C CYS A 171 4.96 0.01 11.97
N LEU A 172 4.94 -0.33 13.26
CA LEU A 172 3.81 -1.02 13.90
C LEU A 172 2.74 -0.05 14.47
N GLY A 173 2.94 1.26 14.28
CA GLY A 173 2.06 2.30 14.79
C GLY A 173 2.02 2.34 16.32
N THR A 174 0.91 2.84 16.88
CA THR A 174 0.73 3.04 18.34
C THR A 174 -0.46 2.25 18.89
N THR A 175 -0.70 1.05 18.35
CA THR A 175 -1.91 0.29 18.65
C THR A 175 -1.66 -1.06 19.31
N VAL A 176 -2.32 -1.28 20.44
CA VAL A 176 -2.27 -2.54 21.19
C VAL A 176 -3.11 -3.65 20.59
N GLN A 177 -3.94 -3.37 19.57
CA GLN A 177 -4.99 -4.28 19.11
C GLN A 177 -4.50 -5.35 18.12
N TYR A 178 -3.37 -5.12 17.46
CA TYR A 178 -2.96 -5.91 16.30
C TYR A 178 -1.66 -6.66 16.54
N GLY A 179 -1.68 -7.94 16.16
CA GLY A 179 -0.50 -8.76 15.99
C GLY A 179 0.00 -8.70 14.57
N ILE A 180 1.24 -8.28 14.38
CA ILE A 180 1.87 -8.20 13.07
C ILE A 180 2.85 -9.35 12.95
N LYS A 181 2.54 -10.30 12.06
CA LYS A 181 3.33 -11.52 11.86
C LYS A 181 4.36 -11.30 10.75
N PHE A 182 5.60 -11.62 11.09
CA PHE A 182 6.74 -11.63 10.18
C PHE A 182 7.22 -13.06 10.01
N ASN A 183 7.54 -13.44 8.77
CA ASN A 183 8.14 -14.73 8.46
C ASN A 183 9.36 -14.55 7.55
N TRP A 184 10.32 -15.46 7.70
CA TRP A 184 11.53 -15.55 6.90
C TRP A 184 12.00 -17.01 6.82
N TYR A 185 12.91 -17.28 5.90
CA TYR A 185 13.40 -18.62 5.64
C TYR A 185 14.93 -18.64 5.73
N VAL A 186 15.47 -19.63 6.42
CA VAL A 186 16.91 -19.92 6.50
C VAL A 186 17.09 -21.38 6.10
N ASP A 187 17.87 -21.65 5.05
CA ASP A 187 18.12 -23.00 4.53
C ASP A 187 16.83 -23.82 4.31
N GLY A 188 15.77 -23.18 3.82
CA GLY A 188 14.46 -23.78 3.56
C GLY A 188 13.57 -24.01 4.80
N LYS A 189 14.08 -23.72 6.00
CA LYS A 189 13.29 -23.74 7.25
C LYS A 189 12.62 -22.39 7.47
N GLU A 190 11.31 -22.41 7.72
CA GLU A 190 10.55 -21.21 8.07
C GLU A 190 10.76 -20.82 9.54
N PHE A 191 10.86 -19.51 9.76
CA PHE A 191 10.87 -18.86 11.06
C PHE A 191 9.81 -17.76 11.07
N SER A 192 9.22 -17.51 12.24
CA SER A 192 8.23 -16.45 12.41
C SER A 192 8.34 -15.77 13.77
N ILE A 193 7.88 -14.52 13.81
CA ILE A 193 7.66 -13.75 15.03
C ILE A 193 6.39 -12.92 14.88
N THR A 194 5.62 -12.79 15.96
CA THR A 194 4.48 -11.86 16.01
C THR A 194 4.79 -10.73 16.98
N LEU A 195 4.77 -9.51 16.46
CA LEU A 195 5.02 -8.28 17.20
C LEU A 195 3.73 -7.46 17.34
N GLY A 196 3.61 -6.71 18.43
CA GLY A 196 2.57 -5.69 18.60
C GLY A 196 3.19 -4.36 19.02
N ALA A 197 2.41 -3.28 18.98
CA ALA A 197 2.83 -1.97 19.46
C ALA A 197 2.06 -1.55 20.72
N ASN A 198 2.72 -0.90 21.66
CA ASN A 198 2.09 -0.26 22.80
C ASN A 198 1.54 1.12 22.40
N SER A 199 0.72 1.72 23.27
CA SER A 199 0.14 3.04 23.02
C SER A 199 1.18 4.16 22.90
N ASP A 200 2.37 3.96 23.45
CA ASP A 200 3.52 4.87 23.35
C ASP A 200 4.40 4.59 22.12
N GLY A 201 4.04 3.60 21.29
CA GLY A 201 4.82 3.18 20.11
C GLY A 201 5.98 2.25 20.40
N SER A 202 6.21 1.86 21.66
CA SER A 202 7.16 0.79 21.97
C SER A 202 6.65 -0.56 21.44
N ILE A 203 7.57 -1.43 21.03
CA ILE A 203 7.23 -2.73 20.45
C ILE A 203 7.20 -3.78 21.56
N ARG A 204 6.36 -4.81 21.41
CA ARG A 204 6.33 -5.98 22.28
C ARG A 204 6.23 -7.26 21.46
N VAL A 205 6.75 -8.36 22.01
CA VAL A 205 6.62 -9.70 21.41
C VAL A 205 5.35 -10.35 21.97
N ILE A 206 4.40 -10.67 21.08
CA ILE A 206 3.09 -11.21 21.50
C ILE A 206 2.89 -12.68 21.16
N GLY A 207 3.68 -13.21 20.23
CA GLY A 207 3.59 -14.59 19.77
C GLY A 207 4.96 -15.26 19.72
N ASP A 208 5.16 -16.12 18.71
CA ASP A 208 6.38 -16.89 18.45
C ASP A 208 7.67 -16.20 18.95
N ARG A 209 8.52 -16.96 19.65
CA ARG A 209 9.73 -16.43 20.29
C ARG A 209 10.99 -17.13 19.77
N PRO A 210 11.48 -16.75 18.59
CA PRO A 210 12.76 -17.25 18.07
C PRO A 210 13.93 -16.90 19.00
N THR A 211 14.99 -17.70 18.91
CA THR A 211 16.22 -17.42 19.64
C THR A 211 16.94 -16.21 19.04
N ASP A 212 17.85 -15.58 19.80
CA ASP A 212 18.64 -14.45 19.28
C ASP A 212 19.41 -14.82 18.02
N LYS A 213 19.94 -16.05 17.98
CA LYS A 213 20.61 -16.60 16.79
C LYS A 213 19.67 -16.68 15.59
N ASP A 214 18.43 -17.16 15.78
CA ASP A 214 17.45 -17.25 14.69
C ASP A 214 17.05 -15.86 14.15
N LEU A 215 17.03 -14.85 15.02
CA LEU A 215 16.72 -13.47 14.65
C LEU A 215 17.87 -12.80 13.90
N GLU A 216 19.12 -13.06 14.28
CA GLU A 216 20.33 -12.54 13.61
C GLU A 216 20.50 -13.06 12.18
N GLU A 217 19.92 -14.23 11.88
CA GLU A 217 19.86 -14.78 10.52
C GLU A 217 18.92 -13.97 9.60
N ASN A 218 17.97 -13.22 10.17
CA ASN A 218 17.11 -12.33 9.38
C ASN A 218 17.88 -11.08 8.94
N LYS A 219 18.06 -10.93 7.62
CA LYS A 219 18.80 -9.80 7.02
C LYS A 219 17.92 -8.79 6.29
N ASP A 220 16.64 -9.10 6.12
CA ASP A 220 15.75 -8.40 5.19
C ASP A 220 14.59 -7.68 5.88
N VAL A 221 14.44 -7.77 7.20
CA VAL A 221 13.40 -7.04 7.96
C VAL A 221 14.03 -5.98 8.85
N LYS A 222 13.49 -4.76 8.74
CA LYS A 222 13.78 -3.65 9.64
C LYS A 222 12.50 -3.10 10.27
N ILE A 223 12.53 -2.89 11.58
CA ILE A 223 11.39 -2.39 12.35
C ILE A 223 11.71 -1.00 12.90
N LYS A 224 10.77 -0.06 12.75
CA LYS A 224 10.87 1.26 13.36
C LYS A 224 10.73 1.15 14.88
N ALA A 225 11.79 1.54 15.59
CA ALA A 225 11.80 1.64 17.05
C ALA A 225 12.29 3.05 17.44
N GLY A 226 11.40 3.86 18.02
CA GLY A 226 11.65 5.29 18.24
C GLY A 226 11.86 6.03 16.92
N ASN A 227 13.02 6.68 16.77
CA ASN A 227 13.38 7.50 15.60
C ASN A 227 14.23 6.75 14.55
N ALA A 228 14.46 5.45 14.72
CA ALA A 228 15.33 4.67 13.84
C ALA A 228 14.67 3.38 13.37
N TYR A 229 15.15 2.86 12.24
CA TYR A 229 14.85 1.50 11.77
C TYR A 229 15.98 0.57 12.19
N LEU A 230 15.63 -0.43 12.99
CA LEU A 230 16.56 -1.42 13.53
C LEU A 230 16.40 -2.76 12.82
N SER A 231 17.41 -3.61 12.87
CA SER A 231 17.25 -5.01 12.48
C SER A 231 16.17 -5.68 13.33
N LEU A 232 15.56 -6.76 12.83
CA LEU A 232 14.58 -7.51 13.60
C LEU A 232 15.15 -8.00 14.95
N ALA A 233 16.40 -8.47 14.96
CA ALA A 233 17.09 -8.88 16.18
C ALA A 233 17.24 -7.75 17.20
N ASP A 234 17.72 -6.57 16.75
CA ASP A 234 17.91 -5.41 17.64
C ASP A 234 16.58 -4.87 18.18
N ALA A 235 15.55 -4.81 17.34
CA ALA A 235 14.22 -4.40 17.76
C ALA A 235 13.67 -5.31 18.87
N VAL A 236 13.77 -6.63 18.70
CA VAL A 236 13.33 -7.61 19.70
C VAL A 236 14.16 -7.54 20.98
N LYS A 237 15.48 -7.36 20.87
CA LYS A 237 16.37 -7.19 22.03
C LYS A 237 15.99 -5.97 22.86
N MET A 238 15.67 -4.83 22.21
CA MET A 238 15.16 -3.64 22.89
C MET A 238 13.83 -3.91 23.61
N CYS A 239 12.92 -4.67 23.00
CA CYS A 239 11.64 -5.05 23.64
C CYS A 239 11.90 -5.80 24.96
N ARG A 240 12.80 -6.81 24.92
CA ARG A 240 13.10 -7.65 26.09
C ARG A 240 13.76 -6.88 27.23
N GLN A 241 14.60 -5.89 26.91
CA GLN A 241 15.23 -5.02 27.92
C GLN A 241 14.22 -4.10 28.62
N GLN A 242 13.13 -3.71 27.94
CA GLN A 242 12.06 -2.92 28.53
C GLN A 242 11.15 -3.76 29.44
N GLU A 243 10.94 -5.03 29.11
CA GLU A 243 10.16 -5.96 29.94
C GLU A 243 10.89 -6.38 31.23
N ASP A 244 12.23 -6.36 31.23
CA ASP A 244 13.06 -6.77 32.37
C ASP A 244 14.02 -5.65 32.84
N PRO A 245 13.49 -4.60 33.50
CA PRO A 245 14.30 -3.46 33.97
C PRO A 245 15.33 -3.84 35.04
N SER A 246 15.28 -5.07 35.57
CA SER A 246 16.23 -5.62 36.54
C SER A 246 17.64 -5.84 35.99
N SER A 247 17.79 -5.85 34.66
CA SER A 247 19.07 -6.08 33.96
C SER A 247 19.88 -4.80 33.66
N THR A 248 19.42 -3.62 34.13
CA THR A 248 20.23 -2.41 34.05
C THR A 248 21.51 -2.59 34.85
N VAL A 249 22.63 -2.72 34.13
CA VAL A 249 24.00 -2.81 34.62
C VAL A 249 24.18 -1.94 35.86
N LYS A 250 24.47 -2.59 37.00
CA LYS A 250 25.08 -1.93 38.15
C LYS A 250 26.40 -1.35 37.65
N GLN A 251 26.41 -0.07 37.25
CA GLN A 251 27.64 0.69 37.23
C GLN A 251 28.20 0.60 38.65
N ALA A 252 29.30 -0.12 38.80
CA ALA A 252 30.10 -0.08 39.99
C ALA A 252 30.52 1.39 40.19
N SER A 253 29.80 2.09 41.06
CA SER A 253 30.26 3.34 41.62
C SER A 253 31.54 3.02 42.38
N ALA A 254 32.67 3.29 41.75
CA ALA A 254 33.95 3.42 42.40
C ALA A 254 33.89 4.66 43.30
N ASN A 255 33.24 4.53 44.45
CA ASN A 255 33.43 5.40 45.59
C ASN A 255 34.13 4.59 46.68
N GLU A 256 35.43 4.36 46.47
CA GLU A 256 36.36 4.15 47.58
C GLU A 256 36.38 5.44 48.40
N HIS A 257 35.51 5.51 49.40
CA HIS A 257 35.57 6.54 50.43
C HIS A 257 36.67 6.14 51.42
N CYS A 258 37.83 6.77 51.28
CA CYS A 258 38.89 6.80 52.30
C CYS A 258 38.29 7.15 53.66
N ARG A 259 38.39 6.23 54.63
CA ARG A 259 38.14 6.53 56.05
C ARG A 259 39.32 7.34 56.60
N PRO A 260 39.10 8.49 57.27
CA PRO A 260 40.11 9.06 58.14
C PRO A 260 40.20 8.24 59.42
N LEU A 261 41.42 7.80 59.74
CA LEU A 261 41.78 7.21 61.04
C LEU A 261 41.52 8.23 62.16
N ALA A 262 40.62 7.88 63.09
CA ALA A 262 40.48 8.61 64.34
C ALA A 262 41.78 8.48 65.15
N ARG A 263 42.45 9.62 65.38
CA ARG A 263 43.52 9.72 66.37
C ARG A 263 42.88 9.76 67.77
N THR A 264 43.14 8.72 68.54
CA THR A 264 43.08 8.77 70.00
C THR A 264 44.28 9.58 70.51
N SER A 265 44.03 10.57 71.35
CA SER A 265 45.07 11.11 72.24
C SER A 265 44.44 11.72 73.50
N ALA A 266 44.84 11.12 74.62
CA ALA A 266 44.89 11.56 76.02
C ALA A 266 43.62 12.08 76.70
#